data_AF-E9V1Q0-F1
#
_entry.id   AF-E9V1Q0-F1
#
_cell.length_a   1.000
_cell.length_b   1.000
_cell.length_c   1.000
_cell.angle_alpha   90.00
_cell.angle_beta   90.00
_cell.angle_gamma   90.00
#
_symmetry.space_group_name_H-M   'P 1'
#
loop_
_entity.id
_entity.type
_entity.pdbx_description
1 polymer ?
#
loop_
_entity_poly.entity_id
_entity_poly.type
_entity_poly.pdbx_seq_one_letter_code
_entity_poly.pdbx_strand_id
1 'polypeptide(L)'
;MAGAAVLLVALLSTGGAYAALAPASQAEQEKDNAALVAEGKELFMINCSTCHGSNGEGITTQNGKLYGPSLIGVGAASVDFQVGTGRMPMAQPGAQVEVKDPSFNQDEIDAMAAYVASLGPGPAIPDEEQYDPETYASEKEKEEAVTLGGQIFLTNCTACHNFTGAGGAMPRGGEAPSILNTDPKHIYEAMLTGPQSMDTFSDGNISPEEKKAVISYVESMKEQPDYGGFNNGSLGPVTEGIVAWIVGLGVLVAFAVWIASHTTRTNQTKKGSAK
;
A
#
# COMPACT_ATOMS: atom_id res chain seq x y z
N MET A 1 -4.73 -61.72 3.18
CA MET A 1 -4.05 -61.36 1.91
C MET A 1 -5.01 -60.86 0.83
N ALA A 2 -6.24 -61.36 0.72
CA ALA A 2 -7.22 -60.90 -0.28
C ALA A 2 -7.60 -59.41 -0.16
N GLY A 3 -7.80 -58.88 1.06
CA GLY A 3 -8.14 -57.45 1.25
C GLY A 3 -7.03 -56.48 0.83
N ALA A 4 -5.77 -56.84 1.06
CA ALA A 4 -4.61 -56.04 0.64
C ALA A 4 -4.43 -56.06 -0.88
N ALA A 5 -4.69 -57.19 -1.53
CA ALA A 5 -4.65 -57.31 -2.99
C ALA A 5 -5.77 -56.50 -3.66
N VAL A 6 -6.99 -56.51 -3.11
CA VAL A 6 -8.12 -55.70 -3.62
C VAL A 6 -7.86 -54.22 -3.43
N LEU A 7 -7.30 -53.80 -2.29
CA LEU A 7 -6.90 -52.39 -2.07
C LEU A 7 -5.79 -51.95 -3.02
N LEU A 8 -4.78 -52.79 -3.26
CA LEU A 8 -3.72 -52.50 -4.24
C LEU A 8 -4.27 -52.36 -5.65
N VAL A 9 -5.12 -53.28 -6.09
CA VAL A 9 -5.76 -53.20 -7.41
C VAL A 9 -6.64 -51.96 -7.49
N ALA A 10 -7.42 -51.65 -6.45
CA ALA A 10 -8.23 -50.45 -6.41
C ALA A 10 -7.36 -49.18 -6.53
N LEU A 11 -6.35 -48.99 -5.67
CA LEU A 11 -5.45 -47.83 -5.73
C LEU A 11 -4.71 -47.70 -7.07
N LEU A 12 -4.24 -48.82 -7.64
CA LEU A 12 -3.58 -48.83 -8.94
C LEU A 12 -4.55 -48.48 -10.07
N SER A 13 -5.81 -48.92 -9.97
CA SER A 13 -6.86 -48.61 -10.94
C SER A 13 -7.25 -47.14 -10.88
N THR A 14 -7.50 -46.59 -9.68
CA THR A 14 -7.82 -45.16 -9.53
C THR A 14 -6.63 -44.27 -9.84
N GLY A 15 -5.42 -44.63 -9.41
CA GLY A 15 -4.19 -43.88 -9.72
C GLY A 15 -3.85 -43.90 -11.21
N GLY A 16 -4.02 -45.05 -11.88
CA GLY A 16 -3.81 -45.18 -13.32
C GLY A 16 -4.87 -44.46 -14.16
N ALA A 17 -6.14 -44.54 -13.76
CA ALA A 17 -7.22 -43.80 -14.41
C ALA A 17 -7.06 -42.28 -14.20
N TYR A 18 -6.67 -41.84 -13.00
CA TYR A 18 -6.37 -40.44 -12.73
C TYR A 18 -5.18 -39.95 -13.55
N ALA A 19 -4.07 -40.69 -13.61
CA ALA A 19 -2.91 -40.29 -14.42
C ALA A 19 -3.20 -40.25 -15.94
N ALA A 20 -4.10 -41.09 -16.44
CA ALA A 20 -4.50 -41.08 -17.84
C ALA A 20 -5.53 -39.99 -18.20
N LEU A 21 -6.31 -39.53 -17.21
CA LEU A 21 -7.35 -38.51 -17.37
C LEU A 21 -6.94 -37.14 -16.84
N ALA A 22 -5.84 -37.07 -16.09
CA ALA A 22 -5.29 -35.82 -15.59
C ALA A 22 -4.86 -34.96 -16.80
N PRO A 23 -5.32 -33.70 -16.87
CA PRO A 23 -4.94 -32.82 -17.96
C PRO A 23 -3.42 -32.58 -17.89
N ALA A 24 -2.73 -32.76 -19.02
CA ALA A 24 -1.29 -32.51 -19.14
C ALA A 24 -0.90 -31.10 -18.61
N SER A 25 -1.81 -30.13 -18.76
CA SER A 25 -1.65 -28.76 -18.26
C SER A 25 -1.42 -28.66 -16.76
N GLN A 26 -1.97 -29.57 -15.93
CA GLN A 26 -1.72 -29.57 -14.48
C GLN A 26 -0.29 -30.02 -14.15
N ALA A 27 0.22 -31.03 -14.86
CA ALA A 27 1.58 -31.54 -14.66
C ALA A 27 2.64 -30.58 -15.23
N GLU A 28 2.33 -29.84 -16.29
CA GLU A 28 3.16 -28.71 -16.77
C GLU A 28 3.15 -27.57 -15.74
N GLN A 29 1.98 -27.14 -15.27
CA GLN A 29 1.85 -26.03 -14.30
C GLN A 29 2.54 -26.32 -12.96
N GLU A 30 2.52 -27.57 -12.47
CA GLU A 30 3.28 -27.96 -11.28
C GLU A 30 4.80 -27.90 -11.48
N LYS A 31 5.29 -28.25 -12.68
CA LYS A 31 6.72 -28.15 -13.01
C LYS A 31 7.17 -26.70 -13.13
N ASP A 32 6.35 -25.86 -13.77
CA ASP A 32 6.62 -24.43 -13.91
C ASP A 32 6.66 -23.75 -12.53
N ASN A 33 5.71 -24.09 -11.64
CA ASN A 33 5.73 -23.62 -10.26
C ASN A 33 6.96 -24.09 -9.48
N ALA A 34 7.38 -25.35 -9.64
CA ALA A 34 8.57 -25.87 -8.97
C ALA A 34 9.86 -25.18 -9.46
N ALA A 35 9.94 -24.87 -10.76
CA ALA A 35 11.05 -24.11 -11.33
C ALA A 35 11.08 -22.67 -10.78
N LEU A 36 9.92 -22.01 -10.75
CA LEU A 36 9.76 -20.65 -10.22
C LEU A 36 10.15 -20.55 -8.74
N VAL A 37 9.74 -21.53 -7.92
CA VAL A 37 10.13 -21.63 -6.50
C VAL A 37 11.65 -21.83 -6.35
N ALA A 38 12.27 -22.62 -7.23
CA ALA A 38 13.71 -22.85 -7.19
C ALA A 38 14.51 -21.59 -7.55
N GLU A 39 14.08 -20.85 -8.58
CA GLU A 39 14.64 -19.55 -8.95
C GLU A 39 14.47 -18.52 -7.82
N GLY A 40 13.27 -18.43 -7.26
CA GLY A 40 12.98 -17.55 -6.12
C GLY A 40 13.85 -17.86 -4.91
N LYS A 41 14.14 -19.14 -4.66
CA LYS A 41 15.06 -19.57 -3.60
C LYS A 41 16.49 -19.09 -3.85
N GLU A 42 16.98 -19.13 -5.09
CA GLU A 42 18.32 -18.64 -5.42
C GLU A 42 18.43 -17.13 -5.18
N LEU A 43 17.45 -16.36 -5.66
CA LEU A 43 17.36 -14.92 -5.40
C LEU A 43 17.29 -14.61 -3.91
N PHE A 44 16.47 -15.36 -3.17
CA PHE A 44 16.34 -15.23 -1.72
C PHE A 44 17.65 -15.51 -0.99
N MET A 45 18.38 -16.56 -1.38
CA MET A 45 19.65 -16.93 -0.76
C MET A 45 20.71 -15.84 -0.92
N ILE A 46 20.73 -15.15 -2.06
CA ILE A 46 21.69 -14.09 -2.34
C ILE A 46 21.31 -12.78 -1.62
N ASN A 47 20.03 -12.42 -1.61
CA ASN A 47 19.59 -11.06 -1.26
C ASN A 47 18.93 -10.93 0.12
N CYS A 48 18.31 -11.99 0.63
CA CYS A 48 17.40 -11.91 1.78
C CYS A 48 17.85 -12.78 2.97
N SER A 49 18.54 -13.89 2.71
CA SER A 49 18.88 -14.91 3.71
C SER A 49 19.74 -14.40 4.87
N THR A 50 20.54 -13.37 4.64
CA THR A 50 21.40 -12.76 5.67
C THR A 50 20.58 -12.14 6.79
N CYS A 51 19.38 -11.62 6.48
CA CYS A 51 18.48 -11.03 7.47
C CYS A 51 17.37 -12.01 7.91
N HIS A 52 16.82 -12.76 6.96
CA HIS A 52 15.63 -13.60 7.17
C HIS A 52 15.94 -15.08 7.41
N GLY A 53 17.20 -15.48 7.50
CA GLY A 53 17.58 -16.89 7.63
C GLY A 53 17.57 -17.63 6.29
N SER A 54 18.23 -18.78 6.22
CA SER A 54 18.40 -19.51 4.95
C SER A 54 17.10 -20.17 4.44
N ASN A 55 16.10 -20.31 5.31
CA ASN A 55 14.79 -20.85 5.00
C ASN A 55 13.66 -19.88 5.40
N GLY A 56 13.95 -18.58 5.53
CA GLY A 56 12.96 -17.58 5.92
C GLY A 56 12.53 -17.65 7.39
N GLU A 57 13.23 -18.38 8.25
CA GLU A 57 12.90 -18.58 9.66
C GLU A 57 13.08 -17.33 10.55
N GLY A 58 13.72 -16.29 10.02
CA GLY A 58 14.10 -15.08 10.74
C GLY A 58 15.37 -15.28 11.58
N ILE A 59 16.00 -14.17 11.97
CA ILE A 59 17.23 -14.19 12.77
C ILE A 59 17.04 -13.31 14.00
N THR A 60 17.32 -13.85 15.18
CA THR A 60 17.33 -13.10 16.45
C THR A 60 18.76 -12.75 16.83
N THR A 61 19.01 -11.47 17.11
CA THR A 61 20.30 -10.97 17.60
C THR A 61 20.53 -11.36 19.07
N GLN A 62 21.78 -11.28 19.53
CA GLN A 62 22.17 -11.59 20.92
C GLN A 62 21.43 -10.76 21.97
N ASN A 63 20.93 -9.57 21.59
CA ASN A 63 20.20 -8.67 22.48
C ASN A 63 18.68 -8.95 22.48
N GLY A 64 18.23 -10.05 21.88
CA GLY A 64 16.82 -10.42 21.78
C GLY A 64 16.01 -9.62 20.75
N LYS A 65 16.65 -8.77 19.94
CA LYS A 65 16.01 -8.03 18.85
C LYS A 65 16.04 -8.86 17.56
N LEU A 66 14.96 -8.88 16.79
CA LEU A 66 14.94 -9.47 15.44
C LEU A 66 15.86 -8.67 14.51
N TYR A 67 16.80 -9.37 13.86
CA TYR A 67 17.60 -8.82 12.78
C TYR A 67 16.76 -8.74 11.50
N GLY A 68 16.06 -9.83 11.17
CA GLY A 68 14.93 -9.87 10.25
C GLY A 68 13.84 -10.79 10.79
N PRO A 69 12.55 -10.44 10.63
CA PRO A 69 11.45 -11.30 11.06
C PRO A 69 11.39 -12.60 10.23
N SER A 70 10.65 -13.59 10.73
CA SER A 70 10.29 -14.75 9.93
C SER A 70 9.41 -14.34 8.76
N LEU A 71 9.64 -14.95 7.59
CA LEU A 71 8.81 -14.83 6.40
C LEU A 71 7.86 -16.01 6.24
N ILE A 72 7.90 -16.99 7.15
CA ILE A 72 6.99 -18.13 7.11
C ILE A 72 5.57 -17.64 7.41
N GLY A 73 4.68 -17.78 6.43
CA GLY A 73 3.26 -17.43 6.54
C GLY A 73 2.91 -15.96 6.27
N VAL A 74 3.88 -15.13 5.85
CA VAL A 74 3.58 -13.75 5.44
C VAL A 74 2.86 -13.66 4.09
N GLY A 75 2.97 -14.72 3.27
CA GLY A 75 2.29 -14.83 1.97
C GLY A 75 3.02 -14.15 0.81
N ALA A 76 2.60 -14.48 -0.41
CA ALA A 76 3.15 -13.95 -1.67
C ALA A 76 2.87 -12.44 -1.80
N ALA A 77 1.67 -11.98 -1.44
CA ALA A 77 1.29 -10.56 -1.50
C ALA A 77 2.20 -9.67 -0.64
N SER A 78 2.71 -10.18 0.48
CA SER A 78 3.66 -9.40 1.29
C SER A 78 4.99 -9.21 0.57
N VAL A 79 5.42 -10.18 -0.24
CA VAL A 79 6.66 -10.07 -1.01
C VAL A 79 6.46 -9.13 -2.19
N ASP A 80 5.39 -9.31 -2.96
CA ASP A 80 5.07 -8.43 -4.09
C ASP A 80 4.94 -6.98 -3.62
N PHE A 81 4.20 -6.72 -2.53
CA PHE A 81 4.10 -5.38 -1.97
C PHE A 81 5.46 -4.82 -1.51
N GLN A 82 6.18 -5.54 -0.65
CA GLN A 82 7.39 -4.98 -0.02
C GLN A 82 8.53 -4.83 -1.02
N VAL A 83 8.69 -5.77 -1.95
CA VAL A 83 9.77 -5.76 -2.94
C VAL A 83 9.38 -4.93 -4.16
N GLY A 84 8.13 -5.04 -4.64
CA GLY A 84 7.60 -4.28 -5.78
C GLY A 84 7.47 -2.78 -5.51
N THR A 85 7.25 -2.38 -4.25
CA THR A 85 7.38 -0.96 -3.86
C THR A 85 8.80 -0.52 -3.50
N GLY A 86 9.80 -1.40 -3.60
CA GLY A 86 11.20 -1.11 -3.29
C GLY A 86 11.48 -0.83 -1.81
N ARG A 87 10.55 -1.13 -0.89
CA ARG A 87 10.79 -1.05 0.56
C ARG A 87 11.83 -2.10 0.98
N MET A 88 11.67 -3.31 0.45
CA MET A 88 12.64 -4.40 0.58
C MET A 88 13.38 -4.61 -0.74
N PRO A 89 14.67 -4.97 -0.71
CA PRO A 89 15.50 -5.16 0.49
C PRO A 89 15.94 -3.81 1.07
N MET A 90 15.86 -3.67 2.39
CA MET A 90 16.24 -2.44 3.09
C MET A 90 17.67 -2.51 3.63
N ALA A 91 18.40 -1.39 3.58
CA ALA A 91 19.78 -1.33 4.08
C ALA A 91 19.86 -1.18 5.60
N GLN A 92 18.95 -0.40 6.20
CA GLN A 92 18.94 -0.14 7.64
C GLN A 92 17.51 -0.03 8.17
N PRO A 93 17.11 -0.85 9.16
CA PRO A 93 15.85 -0.70 9.86
C PRO A 93 15.72 0.66 10.54
N GLY A 94 14.64 1.39 10.27
CA GLY A 94 14.32 2.69 10.83
C GLY A 94 12.93 2.76 11.46
N ALA A 95 12.47 3.95 11.82
CA ALA A 95 11.10 4.17 12.28
C ALA A 95 10.06 3.91 11.17
N GLN A 96 10.46 4.18 9.92
CA GLN A 96 9.69 3.94 8.71
C GLN A 96 10.65 3.41 7.64
N VAL A 97 10.20 2.46 6.81
CA VAL A 97 10.94 2.05 5.61
C VAL A 97 10.59 2.97 4.46
N GLU A 98 11.61 3.62 3.89
CA GLU A 98 11.48 4.48 2.72
C GLU A 98 11.19 3.66 1.46
N VAL A 99 10.37 4.24 0.58
CA VAL A 99 10.12 3.74 -0.77
C VAL A 99 11.32 4.11 -1.64
N LYS A 100 11.81 3.15 -2.41
CA LYS A 100 12.95 3.30 -3.33
C LYS A 100 12.56 2.73 -4.68
N ASP A 101 13.38 2.99 -5.69
CA ASP A 101 13.25 2.26 -6.94
C ASP A 101 13.42 0.74 -6.69
N PRO A 102 12.52 -0.11 -7.22
CA PRO A 102 12.63 -1.55 -7.04
C PRO A 102 13.96 -2.09 -7.58
N SER A 103 14.63 -2.90 -6.76
CA SER A 103 15.90 -3.53 -7.14
C SER A 103 15.73 -4.72 -8.10
N PHE A 104 14.50 -5.22 -8.23
CA PHE A 104 14.16 -6.43 -8.95
C PHE A 104 13.04 -6.13 -9.96
N ASN A 105 13.03 -6.88 -11.05
CA ASN A 105 11.92 -6.84 -12.00
C ASN A 105 10.76 -7.73 -11.52
N GLN A 106 9.60 -7.65 -12.20
CA GLN A 106 8.39 -8.38 -11.77
C GLN A 106 8.59 -9.90 -11.79
N ASP A 107 9.28 -10.48 -12.79
CA ASP A 107 9.51 -11.93 -12.87
C ASP A 107 10.34 -12.42 -11.66
N GLU A 108 11.36 -11.66 -11.27
CA GLU A 108 12.18 -11.94 -10.08
C GLU A 108 11.37 -11.83 -8.78
N ILE A 109 10.47 -10.84 -8.70
CA ILE A 109 9.57 -10.63 -7.56
C ILE A 109 8.59 -11.81 -7.45
N ASP A 110 7.97 -12.22 -8.55
CA ASP A 110 7.04 -13.34 -8.62
C ASP A 110 7.74 -14.65 -8.21
N ALA A 111 8.98 -14.85 -8.65
CA ALA A 111 9.80 -15.98 -8.23
C ALA A 111 10.04 -15.98 -6.71
N MET A 112 10.48 -14.86 -6.14
CA MET A 112 10.68 -14.72 -4.70
C MET A 112 9.37 -14.89 -3.91
N ALA A 113 8.25 -14.35 -4.42
CA ALA A 113 6.93 -14.47 -3.81
C ALA A 113 6.45 -15.93 -3.79
N ALA A 114 6.65 -16.67 -4.90
CA ALA A 114 6.36 -18.10 -4.99
C ALA A 114 7.21 -18.90 -3.98
N TYR A 115 8.51 -18.59 -3.86
CA TYR A 115 9.35 -19.23 -2.85
C TYR A 115 8.85 -18.99 -1.43
N VAL A 116 8.54 -17.75 -1.05
CA VAL A 116 8.03 -17.43 0.30
C VAL A 116 6.67 -18.08 0.56
N ALA A 117 5.77 -18.11 -0.43
CA ALA A 117 4.50 -18.81 -0.32
C ALA A 117 4.67 -20.34 -0.12
N SER A 118 5.75 -20.93 -0.64
CA SER A 118 6.05 -22.34 -0.41
C SER A 118 6.45 -22.66 1.04
N LEU A 119 6.86 -21.67 1.82
CA LEU A 119 7.31 -21.85 3.21
C LEU A 119 6.14 -22.02 4.19
N GLY A 120 4.96 -21.51 3.86
CA GLY A 120 3.77 -21.63 4.71
C GLY A 120 2.56 -20.87 4.15
N PRO A 121 1.34 -21.16 4.66
CA PRO A 121 0.12 -20.51 4.19
C PRO A 121 0.13 -19.03 4.53
N GLY A 122 -0.23 -18.19 3.56
CA GLY A 122 -0.37 -16.75 3.73
C GLY A 122 -1.17 -16.15 2.58
N PRO A 123 -1.40 -14.82 2.61
CA PRO A 123 -2.15 -14.14 1.56
C PRO A 123 -1.49 -14.26 0.19
N ALA A 124 -2.28 -14.62 -0.84
CA ALA A 124 -1.84 -14.66 -2.22
C ALA A 124 -1.86 -13.27 -2.86
N ILE A 125 -1.07 -13.08 -3.91
CA ILE A 125 -1.14 -11.88 -4.77
C ILE A 125 -2.56 -11.83 -5.36
N PRO A 126 -3.25 -10.68 -5.32
CA PRO A 126 -4.61 -10.58 -5.82
C PRO A 126 -4.66 -10.64 -7.34
N ASP A 127 -5.72 -11.26 -7.88
CA ASP A 127 -6.02 -11.24 -9.30
C ASP A 127 -6.50 -9.83 -9.74
N GLU A 128 -6.32 -9.50 -11.01
CA GLU A 128 -6.66 -8.18 -11.57
C GLU A 128 -8.12 -7.79 -11.32
N GLU A 129 -9.04 -8.76 -11.39
CA GLU A 129 -10.47 -8.56 -11.12
C GLU A 129 -10.76 -8.07 -9.69
N GLN A 130 -9.85 -8.33 -8.74
CA GLN A 130 -10.02 -7.98 -7.33
C GLN A 130 -9.58 -6.55 -7.01
N TYR A 131 -8.71 -5.94 -7.81
CA TYR A 131 -8.16 -4.63 -7.49
C TYR A 131 -8.38 -3.58 -8.58
N ASP A 132 -8.55 -3.96 -9.85
CA ASP A 132 -8.67 -3.02 -10.96
C ASP A 132 -10.12 -2.49 -11.09
N PRO A 133 -10.37 -1.18 -10.86
CA PRO A 133 -11.69 -0.60 -11.04
C PRO A 133 -12.22 -0.66 -12.48
N GLU A 134 -11.37 -0.86 -13.49
CA GLU A 134 -11.82 -0.97 -14.89
C GLU A 134 -12.50 -2.31 -15.19
N THR A 135 -12.37 -3.29 -14.29
CA THR A 135 -13.01 -4.61 -14.44
C THR A 135 -14.47 -4.65 -13.94
N TYR A 136 -15.06 -3.52 -13.51
CA TYR A 136 -16.49 -3.46 -13.22
C TYR A 136 -17.34 -3.65 -14.49
N ALA A 137 -18.51 -4.26 -14.37
CA ALA A 137 -19.34 -4.57 -15.54
C ALA A 137 -20.04 -3.32 -16.12
N SER A 138 -20.13 -2.23 -15.34
CA SER A 138 -20.71 -0.97 -15.78
C SER A 138 -20.24 0.23 -14.96
N GLU A 139 -20.30 1.42 -15.55
CA GLU A 139 -20.04 2.69 -14.84
C GLU A 139 -20.90 2.87 -13.59
N LYS A 140 -22.15 2.39 -13.63
CA LYS A 140 -23.05 2.46 -12.48
C LYS A 140 -22.52 1.64 -11.30
N GLU A 141 -22.00 0.45 -11.57
CA GLU A 141 -21.41 -0.41 -10.55
C GLU A 141 -20.14 0.22 -9.96
N LYS A 142 -19.31 0.84 -10.82
CA LYS A 142 -18.13 1.61 -10.39
C LYS A 142 -18.53 2.79 -9.49
N GLU A 143 -19.58 3.54 -9.82
CA GLU A 143 -20.06 4.67 -9.00
C GLU A 143 -20.62 4.22 -7.64
N GLU A 144 -21.38 3.12 -7.60
CA GLU A 144 -21.85 2.50 -6.37
C GLU A 144 -20.67 2.03 -5.50
N ALA A 145 -19.64 1.43 -6.12
CA ALA A 145 -18.42 1.02 -5.46
C ALA A 145 -17.61 2.20 -4.91
N VAL A 146 -17.49 3.32 -5.65
CA VAL A 146 -16.85 4.54 -5.16
C VAL A 146 -17.55 5.06 -3.90
N THR A 147 -18.88 5.02 -3.87
CA THR A 147 -19.66 5.44 -2.70
C THR A 147 -19.39 4.53 -1.49
N LEU A 148 -19.43 3.22 -1.68
CA LEU A 148 -19.12 2.23 -0.64
C LEU A 148 -17.68 2.37 -0.14
N GLY A 149 -16.72 2.45 -1.07
CA GLY A 149 -15.31 2.63 -0.78
C GLY A 149 -15.02 3.88 0.02
N GLY A 150 -15.70 4.98 -0.30
CA GLY A 150 -15.61 6.23 0.48
C GLY A 150 -16.06 6.04 1.92
N GLN A 151 -17.17 5.33 2.17
CA GLN A 151 -17.63 5.06 3.54
C GLN A 151 -16.62 4.23 4.33
N ILE A 152 -16.05 3.20 3.71
CA ILE A 152 -15.04 2.33 4.33
C ILE A 152 -13.76 3.12 4.60
N PHE A 153 -13.26 3.88 3.61
CA PHE A 153 -12.05 4.67 3.72
C PHE A 153 -12.15 5.74 4.81
N LEU A 154 -13.26 6.48 4.82
CA LEU A 154 -13.54 7.51 5.84
C LEU A 154 -13.55 6.94 7.26
N THR A 155 -14.02 5.71 7.42
CA THR A 155 -14.15 5.05 8.74
C THR A 155 -12.85 4.39 9.20
N ASN A 156 -12.04 3.84 8.29
CA ASN A 156 -10.90 2.97 8.65
C ASN A 156 -9.52 3.57 8.34
N CYS A 157 -9.42 4.46 7.35
CA CYS A 157 -8.11 4.84 6.78
C CYS A 157 -7.71 6.28 7.05
N THR A 158 -8.68 7.20 7.19
CA THR A 158 -8.43 8.65 7.26
C THR A 158 -7.67 9.10 8.49
N ALA A 159 -7.75 8.34 9.59
CA ALA A 159 -6.99 8.60 10.81
C ALA A 159 -5.48 8.65 10.55
N CYS A 160 -5.00 7.93 9.55
CA CYS A 160 -3.59 7.86 9.16
C CYS A 160 -3.34 8.54 7.80
N HIS A 161 -4.14 8.20 6.78
CA HIS A 161 -3.86 8.61 5.40
C HIS A 161 -4.49 9.95 4.99
N ASN A 162 -5.14 10.68 5.91
CA ASN A 162 -5.91 11.89 5.61
C ASN A 162 -7.18 11.61 4.79
N PHE A 163 -8.14 12.55 4.77
CA PHE A 163 -9.39 12.41 4.01
C PHE A 163 -9.16 12.38 2.49
N THR A 164 -8.05 12.98 2.02
CA THR A 164 -7.63 13.00 0.62
C THR A 164 -6.63 11.91 0.25
N GLY A 165 -6.21 11.05 1.18
CA GLY A 165 -5.13 10.10 0.90
C GLY A 165 -3.74 10.75 0.80
N ALA A 166 -3.56 11.98 1.26
CA ALA A 166 -2.28 12.70 1.25
C ALA A 166 -1.23 12.14 2.24
N GLY A 167 -1.64 11.33 3.21
CA GLY A 167 -0.77 10.81 4.26
C GLY A 167 -0.72 11.70 5.51
N GLY A 168 0.13 11.34 6.46
CA GLY A 168 0.22 12.00 7.76
C GLY A 168 1.36 11.52 8.65
N ALA A 169 1.77 12.37 9.58
CA ALA A 169 2.81 12.02 10.55
C ALA A 169 2.29 11.02 11.60
N MET A 170 3.08 10.00 11.91
CA MET A 170 2.78 8.99 12.92
C MET A 170 3.71 9.11 14.14
N PRO A 171 3.34 8.56 15.30
CA PRO A 171 4.19 8.59 16.49
C PRO A 171 5.59 8.00 16.24
N ARG A 172 6.58 8.48 17.01
CA ARG A 172 7.96 7.97 17.00
C ARG A 172 8.69 8.10 15.65
N GLY A 173 8.28 9.08 14.84
CA GLY A 173 8.92 9.37 13.55
C GLY A 173 8.47 8.44 12.42
N GLY A 174 7.38 7.70 12.61
CA GLY A 174 6.70 7.01 11.50
C GLY A 174 5.91 8.00 10.63
N GLU A 175 5.48 7.53 9.47
CA GLU A 175 4.65 8.31 8.55
C GLU A 175 3.70 7.37 7.80
N ALA A 176 2.44 7.79 7.68
CA ALA A 176 1.51 7.21 6.72
C ALA A 176 1.76 7.87 5.36
N PRO A 177 2.21 7.12 4.34
CA PRO A 177 2.52 7.71 3.04
C PRO A 177 1.24 8.18 2.34
N SER A 178 1.42 9.07 1.35
CA SER A 178 0.35 9.32 0.38
C SER A 178 0.05 8.05 -0.42
N ILE A 179 -1.23 7.80 -0.66
CA ILE A 179 -1.73 6.65 -1.44
C ILE A 179 -2.16 7.05 -2.86
N LEU A 180 -2.12 8.34 -3.18
CA LEU A 180 -2.59 8.87 -4.48
C LEU A 180 -1.65 8.51 -5.64
N ASN A 181 -0.40 8.12 -5.37
CA ASN A 181 0.55 7.70 -6.39
C ASN A 181 0.92 6.21 -6.27
N THR A 182 0.07 5.43 -5.60
CA THR A 182 0.27 3.99 -5.44
C THR A 182 -0.59 3.24 -6.43
N ASP A 183 -0.02 2.18 -6.99
CA ASP A 183 -0.69 1.26 -7.89
C ASP A 183 -1.85 0.51 -7.19
N PRO A 184 -3.01 0.31 -7.84
CA PRO A 184 -4.17 -0.41 -7.30
C PRO A 184 -3.84 -1.77 -6.66
N LYS A 185 -3.00 -2.59 -7.29
CA LYS A 185 -2.57 -3.90 -6.76
C LYS A 185 -1.91 -3.72 -5.40
N HIS A 186 -0.99 -2.76 -5.31
CA HIS A 186 -0.24 -2.49 -4.10
C HIS A 186 -1.10 -1.86 -3.00
N ILE A 187 -2.17 -1.12 -3.34
CA ILE A 187 -3.16 -0.66 -2.35
C ILE A 187 -3.91 -1.86 -1.77
N TYR A 188 -4.33 -2.82 -2.61
CA TYR A 188 -4.97 -4.06 -2.15
C TYR A 188 -4.07 -4.84 -1.20
N GLU A 189 -2.81 -5.04 -1.58
CA GLU A 189 -1.84 -5.78 -0.80
C GLU A 189 -1.46 -5.06 0.49
N ALA A 190 -1.40 -3.73 0.50
CA ALA A 190 -1.19 -2.96 1.72
C ALA A 190 -2.33 -3.20 2.73
N MET A 191 -3.59 -3.18 2.26
CA MET A 191 -4.74 -3.52 3.11
C MET A 191 -4.66 -4.96 3.61
N LEU A 192 -4.31 -5.90 2.74
CA LEU A 192 -4.28 -7.32 3.07
C LEU A 192 -3.15 -7.70 4.05
N THR A 193 -1.98 -7.08 3.91
CA THR A 193 -0.75 -7.48 4.60
C THR A 193 -0.38 -6.59 5.80
N GLY A 194 -0.95 -5.38 5.89
CA GLY A 194 -0.71 -4.44 6.99
C GLY A 194 0.78 -4.06 7.13
N PRO A 195 1.36 -3.32 6.16
CA PRO A 195 2.77 -3.01 6.18
C PRO A 195 3.14 -2.07 7.32
N GLN A 196 4.25 -2.37 8.00
CA GLN A 196 4.82 -1.54 9.06
C GLN A 196 3.87 -1.33 10.25
N SER A 197 3.33 -0.13 10.42
CA SER A 197 2.39 0.21 11.50
C SER A 197 0.93 0.24 11.03
N MET A 198 0.67 -0.11 9.78
CA MET A 198 -0.68 -0.21 9.25
C MET A 198 -1.34 -1.50 9.75
N ASP A 199 -2.59 -1.40 10.19
CA ASP A 199 -3.37 -2.58 10.59
C ASP A 199 -3.61 -3.53 9.41
N THR A 200 -3.79 -4.82 9.71
CA THR A 200 -4.14 -5.82 8.71
C THR A 200 -5.65 -5.85 8.49
N PHE A 201 -6.07 -5.65 7.24
CA PHE A 201 -7.46 -5.77 6.80
C PHE A 201 -7.61 -7.06 5.98
N SER A 202 -7.77 -8.19 6.67
CA SER A 202 -7.96 -9.48 6.01
C SER A 202 -9.29 -9.55 5.26
N ASP A 203 -9.41 -10.51 4.33
CA ASP A 203 -10.63 -10.74 3.54
C ASP A 203 -11.85 -11.16 4.39
N GLY A 204 -11.63 -11.49 5.67
CA GLY A 204 -12.70 -11.74 6.63
C GLY A 204 -13.24 -10.50 7.33
N ASN A 205 -12.53 -9.37 7.27
CA ASN A 205 -12.94 -8.09 7.87
C ASN A 205 -13.35 -7.07 6.81
N ILE A 206 -12.58 -6.96 5.72
CA ILE A 206 -12.93 -6.18 4.53
C ILE A 206 -12.82 -7.14 3.35
N SER A 207 -13.93 -7.47 2.71
CA SER A 207 -13.98 -8.44 1.61
C SER A 207 -13.17 -7.96 0.39
N PRO A 208 -12.81 -8.85 -0.55
CA PRO A 208 -12.16 -8.44 -1.79
C PRO A 208 -12.95 -7.37 -2.57
N GLU A 209 -14.27 -7.49 -2.61
CA GLU A 209 -15.15 -6.51 -3.26
C GLU A 209 -15.13 -5.15 -2.54
N GLU A 210 -15.11 -5.17 -1.22
CA GLU A 210 -15.01 -3.96 -0.39
C GLU A 210 -13.63 -3.29 -0.53
N LYS A 211 -12.55 -4.08 -0.64
CA LYS A 211 -11.21 -3.56 -0.94
C LYS A 211 -11.16 -2.91 -2.31
N LYS A 212 -11.72 -3.55 -3.33
CA LYS A 212 -11.87 -2.98 -4.67
C LYS A 212 -12.64 -1.67 -4.65
N ALA A 213 -13.71 -1.61 -3.86
CA ALA A 213 -14.48 -0.39 -3.66
C ALA A 213 -13.63 0.73 -3.03
N VAL A 214 -12.82 0.43 -2.00
CA VAL A 214 -11.87 1.40 -1.41
C VAL A 214 -10.86 1.89 -2.46
N ILE A 215 -10.30 1.00 -3.26
CA ILE A 215 -9.37 1.36 -4.33
C ILE A 215 -10.06 2.27 -5.35
N SER A 216 -11.28 1.94 -5.76
CA SER A 216 -12.08 2.75 -6.68
C SER A 216 -12.32 4.16 -6.14
N TYR A 217 -12.59 4.28 -4.84
CA TYR A 217 -12.68 5.58 -4.18
C TYR A 217 -11.37 6.35 -4.23
N VAL A 218 -10.23 5.69 -3.94
CA VAL A 218 -8.90 6.31 -4.03
C VAL A 218 -8.58 6.77 -5.46
N GLU A 219 -8.84 5.95 -6.48
CA GLU A 219 -8.66 6.32 -7.89
C GLU A 219 -9.56 7.52 -8.26
N SER A 220 -10.81 7.53 -7.80
CA SER A 220 -11.71 8.67 -8.06
C SER A 220 -11.19 9.99 -7.50
N MET A 221 -10.43 9.97 -6.40
CA MET A 221 -9.79 11.17 -5.84
C MET A 221 -8.61 11.65 -6.69
N LYS A 222 -7.90 10.74 -7.39
CA LYS A 222 -6.79 11.11 -8.30
C LYS A 222 -7.28 11.86 -9.53
N GLU A 223 -8.47 11.51 -10.02
CA GLU A 223 -9.07 12.10 -11.22
C GLU A 223 -9.81 13.43 -10.95
N GLN A 224 -10.19 13.69 -9.69
CA GLN A 224 -10.97 14.88 -9.35
C GLN A 224 -10.15 16.17 -9.50
N PRO A 225 -10.64 17.16 -10.26
CA PRO A 225 -9.98 18.45 -10.36
C PRO A 225 -10.14 19.25 -9.07
N ASP A 226 -9.16 20.11 -8.79
CA ASP A 226 -9.20 21.03 -7.65
C ASP A 226 -10.32 22.08 -7.82
N TYR A 227 -11.45 21.86 -7.14
CA TYR A 227 -12.55 22.82 -7.13
C TYR A 227 -12.27 23.98 -6.16
N GLY A 228 -12.29 25.22 -6.65
CA GLY A 228 -12.31 26.42 -5.79
C GLY A 228 -10.97 27.13 -5.58
N GLY A 229 -9.90 26.77 -6.29
CA GLY A 229 -8.62 27.48 -6.26
C GLY A 229 -7.42 26.55 -6.11
N PHE A 230 -6.34 27.04 -5.51
CA PHE A 230 -5.14 26.24 -5.25
C PHE A 230 -5.36 25.30 -4.06
N ASN A 231 -5.09 24.01 -4.25
CA ASN A 231 -5.30 22.96 -3.25
C ASN A 231 -4.23 22.97 -2.11
N ASN A 232 -3.10 23.67 -2.27
CA ASN A 232 -2.07 23.82 -1.23
C ASN A 232 -1.64 22.49 -0.55
N GLY A 233 -1.70 21.38 -1.29
CA GLY A 233 -1.35 20.04 -0.81
C GLY A 233 -2.45 19.28 -0.07
N SER A 234 -3.71 19.74 -0.08
CA SER A 234 -4.87 19.06 0.53
C SER A 234 -4.77 18.79 2.04
N LEU A 235 -3.86 19.47 2.74
CA LEU A 235 -3.68 19.31 4.19
C LEU A 235 -4.67 20.16 5.01
N GLY A 236 -5.60 20.83 4.32
CA GLY A 236 -6.70 21.60 4.91
C GLY A 236 -6.23 22.86 5.67
N PRO A 237 -6.83 23.16 6.84
CA PRO A 237 -6.81 24.49 7.45
C PRO A 237 -5.42 24.99 7.85
N VAL A 238 -4.44 24.10 8.03
CA VAL A 238 -3.08 24.49 8.41
C VAL A 238 -2.37 25.18 7.25
N THR A 239 -2.37 24.55 6.07
CA THR A 239 -1.70 25.11 4.88
C THR A 239 -2.46 26.34 4.37
N GLU A 240 -3.79 26.26 4.34
CA GLU A 240 -4.66 27.39 4.03
C GLU A 240 -4.43 28.57 4.97
N GLY A 241 -4.29 28.31 6.28
CA GLY A 241 -4.02 29.33 7.29
C GLY A 241 -2.68 30.03 7.09
N ILE A 242 -1.62 29.28 6.74
CA ILE A 242 -0.31 29.85 6.42
C ILE A 242 -0.40 30.74 5.17
N VAL A 243 -1.09 30.30 4.11
CA VAL A 243 -1.29 31.09 2.90
C VAL A 243 -2.12 32.34 3.20
N ALA A 244 -3.21 32.22 3.96
CA ALA A 244 -4.02 33.36 4.38
C ALA A 244 -3.22 34.36 5.21
N TRP A 245 -2.30 33.90 6.06
CA TRP A 245 -1.47 34.77 6.88
C TRP A 245 -0.35 35.44 6.08
N ILE A 246 0.40 34.69 5.28
CA ILE A 246 1.53 35.26 4.52
C ILE A 246 1.02 36.10 3.34
N VAL A 247 0.11 35.56 2.53
CA VAL A 247 -0.38 36.22 1.32
C VAL A 247 -1.52 37.16 1.67
N GLY A 248 -2.57 36.66 2.34
CA GLY A 248 -3.75 37.46 2.64
C GLY A 248 -3.43 38.66 3.54
N LEU A 249 -2.92 38.41 4.75
CA LEU A 249 -2.56 39.48 5.67
C LEU A 249 -1.36 40.30 5.17
N GLY A 250 -0.36 39.66 4.56
CA GLY A 250 0.78 40.37 3.97
C GLY A 250 0.37 41.40 2.92
N VAL A 251 -0.55 41.05 2.02
CA VAL A 251 -1.11 41.97 1.01
C VAL A 251 -1.89 43.10 1.68
N LEU A 252 -2.73 42.79 2.68
CA LEU A 252 -3.49 43.81 3.41
C LEU A 252 -2.57 44.81 4.13
N VAL A 253 -1.50 44.33 4.77
CA VAL A 253 -0.50 45.19 5.42
C VAL A 253 0.24 46.04 4.40
N ALA A 254 0.63 45.48 3.25
CA ALA A 254 1.27 46.23 2.17
C ALA A 254 0.38 47.38 1.66
N PHE A 255 -0.91 47.11 1.44
CA PHE A 255 -1.88 48.15 1.06
C PHE A 255 -2.06 49.21 2.16
N ALA A 256 -2.14 48.80 3.43
CA ALA A 256 -2.26 49.75 4.54
C ALA A 256 -1.04 50.69 4.63
N VAL A 257 0.18 50.15 4.47
CA VAL A 257 1.42 50.94 4.45
C VAL A 257 1.47 51.87 3.23
N TRP A 258 1.08 51.37 2.06
CA TRP A 258 1.00 52.17 0.84
C TRP A 258 0.01 53.34 0.99
N ILE A 259 -1.19 53.10 1.51
CA ILE A 259 -2.20 54.14 1.78
C ILE A 259 -1.66 55.15 2.80
N ALA A 260 -1.09 54.69 3.91
CA ALA A 260 -0.56 55.56 4.97
C ALA A 260 0.59 56.45 4.49
N SER A 261 1.45 55.95 3.60
CA SER A 261 2.58 56.70 3.03
C SER A 261 2.17 57.72 1.96
N HIS A 262 1.05 57.50 1.26
CA HIS A 262 0.58 58.36 0.18
C HIS A 262 -0.59 59.28 0.59
N THR A 263 -1.09 59.17 1.83
CA THR A 263 -2.10 60.09 2.37
C THR A 263 -1.43 61.35 2.92
N THR A 264 -1.78 62.52 2.37
CA THR A 264 -1.27 63.82 2.82
C THR A 264 -1.64 64.10 4.28
N ARG A 265 -0.64 64.18 5.18
CA ARG A 265 -0.84 64.61 6.57
C ARG A 265 -1.35 66.05 6.59
N THR A 266 -2.58 66.27 7.04
CA THR A 266 -3.08 67.61 7.36
C THR A 266 -2.48 68.05 8.70
N ASN A 267 -1.54 69.00 8.64
CA ASN A 267 -1.02 69.65 9.85
C ASN A 267 -2.13 70.49 10.49
N GLN A 268 -2.83 69.92 11.48
CA GLN A 268 -3.68 70.69 12.37
C GLN A 268 -2.78 71.51 13.31
N THR A 269 -2.46 72.74 12.92
CA THR A 269 -1.94 73.74 13.86
C THR A 269 -3.03 74.03 14.89
N LYS A 270 -2.81 73.64 16.15
CA LYS A 270 -3.65 74.02 17.29
C LYS A 270 -3.88 75.54 17.27
N LYS A 271 -5.10 75.97 16.91
CA LYS A 271 -5.51 77.36 17.08
C LYS A 271 -5.63 77.66 18.57
N GLY A 272 -4.70 78.49 19.04
CA GLY A 272 -4.76 79.37 20.20
C GLY A 272 -5.67 78.98 21.36
N SER A 273 -5.05 78.59 22.47
CA SER A 273 -5.54 79.00 23.79
C SER A 273 -5.51 80.53 23.83
N ALA A 274 -6.67 81.17 23.75
CA ALA A 274 -6.82 82.60 23.96
C ALA A 274 -7.71 82.79 25.19
N LYS A 275 -7.03 83.18 26.29
CA LYS A 275 -7.48 83.86 27.53
C LYS A 275 -8.82 83.48 28.14
#